data_AF-A0A2R4TLR6-F1
#
_entry.id   AF-A0A2R4TLR6-F1
#
_cell.length_a   1.000
_cell.length_b   1.000
_cell.length_c   1.000
_cell.angle_alpha   90.00
_cell.angle_beta   90.00
_cell.angle_gamma   90.00
#
_symmetry.space_group_name_H-M   'P 1'
#
loop_
_entity.id
_entity.type
_entity.pdbx_description
1 polymer ?
#
loop_
_entity_poly.entity_id
_entity_poly.type
_entity_poly.pdbx_seq_one_letter_code
_entity_poly.pdbx_strand_id
1 'polypeptide(L)'
;MTTTDKYGFSADRPIKNLEDDLLDRADFSKNLSDAISQWKGDDSLVIALHGDWGAGKSSIKNMALSHSKKQKNSPTIIEFSPWEWSAQDKIVQAFFDKYQNL
;
A
#
# COMPACT_ATOMS: atom_id res chain seq x y z
N MET A 1 32.04 0.48 5.45
CA MET A 1 31.00 1.36 6.02
C MET A 1 30.03 0.47 6.76
N THR A 2 30.00 0.54 8.08
CA THR A 2 29.06 -0.25 8.90
C THR A 2 27.69 0.38 8.78
N THR A 3 26.81 -0.21 7.97
CA THR A 3 25.39 0.11 8.00
C THR A 3 24.86 -0.34 9.35
N THR A 4 24.81 0.59 10.31
CA THR A 4 24.11 0.40 11.57
C THR A 4 22.68 0.02 11.22
N ASP A 5 22.31 -1.25 11.46
CA ASP A 5 20.93 -1.67 11.39
C ASP A 5 20.16 -0.82 12.42
N LYS A 6 19.48 0.21 11.93
CA LYS A 6 18.70 1.17 12.72
C LYS A 6 17.67 0.47 13.62
N TYR A 7 17.35 -0.79 13.34
CA TYR A 7 16.22 -1.49 13.89
C TYR A 7 16.55 -2.79 14.60
N GLY A 8 17.82 -3.22 14.63
CA GLY A 8 18.29 -4.42 15.32
C GLY A 8 17.43 -5.65 15.02
N PHE A 9 17.73 -6.39 13.95
CA PHE A 9 17.13 -7.69 13.65
C PHE A 9 15.58 -7.72 13.78
N SER A 10 14.91 -6.81 13.06
CA SER A 10 13.44 -6.82 12.96
C SER A 10 13.02 -7.50 11.66
N ALA A 11 13.05 -8.84 11.65
CA ALA A 11 12.83 -9.67 10.46
C ALA A 11 11.40 -9.57 9.86
N ASP A 12 10.41 -9.14 10.65
CA ASP A 12 8.99 -9.14 10.25
C ASP A 12 8.49 -7.81 9.66
N ARG A 13 9.39 -6.88 9.34
CA ARG A 13 8.94 -5.59 8.78
C ARG A 13 8.45 -5.75 7.36
N PRO A 14 7.31 -5.14 7.01
CA PRO A 14 6.85 -5.18 5.64
C PRO A 14 7.81 -4.42 4.73
N ILE A 15 8.13 -5.03 3.59
CA ILE A 15 8.92 -4.44 2.52
C ILE A 15 8.22 -3.17 2.03
N LYS A 16 8.98 -2.14 1.66
CA LYS A 16 8.43 -0.84 1.24
C LYS A 16 8.54 -0.62 -0.27
N ASN A 17 9.65 -1.01 -0.88
CA ASN A 17 9.89 -0.79 -2.29
C ASN A 17 10.14 -2.11 -3.02
N LEU A 18 9.93 -2.11 -4.33
CA LEU A 18 10.10 -3.30 -5.18
C LEU A 18 11.54 -3.80 -5.18
N GLU A 19 12.50 -2.88 -5.14
CA GLU A 19 13.94 -3.16 -5.12
C GLU A 19 14.43 -3.87 -3.85
N ASP A 20 13.63 -3.84 -2.78
CA ASP A 20 13.94 -4.47 -1.49
C ASP A 20 13.38 -5.90 -1.42
N ASP A 21 12.74 -6.40 -2.48
CA ASP A 21 12.11 -7.71 -2.50
C ASP A 21 13.11 -8.84 -2.80
N LEU A 22 13.10 -9.85 -1.92
CA LEU A 22 13.96 -11.03 -2.00
C LEU A 22 13.19 -12.33 -2.21
N LEU A 23 11.85 -12.25 -2.27
CA LEU A 23 10.96 -13.41 -2.31
C LEU A 23 10.03 -13.40 -3.55
N ASP A 24 10.42 -12.68 -4.60
CA ASP A 24 9.75 -12.62 -5.91
C ASP A 24 8.26 -12.24 -5.87
N ARG A 25 7.89 -11.35 -4.95
CA ARG A 25 6.56 -10.76 -4.78
C ARG A 25 6.40 -9.44 -5.56
N ALA A 26 7.49 -8.88 -6.06
CA ALA A 26 7.51 -7.60 -6.77
C ALA A 26 6.58 -7.62 -7.99
N ASP A 27 6.62 -8.67 -8.81
CA ASP A 27 5.82 -8.73 -10.04
C ASP A 27 4.32 -8.86 -9.77
N PHE A 28 3.93 -9.64 -8.76
CA PHE A 28 2.55 -9.65 -8.28
C PHE A 28 2.08 -8.25 -7.86
N SER A 29 2.95 -7.52 -7.15
CA SER A 29 2.65 -6.19 -6.63
C SER A 29 2.52 -5.15 -7.75
N LYS A 30 3.35 -5.24 -8.80
CA LYS A 30 3.22 -4.44 -10.03
C LYS A 30 1.90 -4.74 -10.74
N ASN A 31 1.60 -6.02 -10.98
CA ASN A 31 0.35 -6.42 -11.64
C ASN A 31 -0.89 -5.93 -10.90
N LEU A 32 -0.90 -6.01 -9.56
CA LEU A 32 -1.99 -5.45 -8.75
C LEU A 32 -2.14 -3.94 -8.95
N SER A 33 -1.02 -3.22 -8.91
CA SER A 33 -0.97 -1.76 -9.08
C SER A 33 -1.42 -1.33 -10.49
N ASP A 34 -0.98 -2.04 -11.53
CA ASP A 34 -1.36 -1.80 -12.92
C ASP A 34 -2.84 -2.11 -13.18
N ALA A 35 -3.36 -3.20 -12.60
CA ALA A 35 -4.79 -3.53 -12.69
C ALA A 35 -5.69 -2.45 -12.08
N ILE A 36 -5.27 -1.89 -10.94
CA ILE A 36 -5.98 -0.77 -10.29
C ILE A 36 -5.94 0.49 -11.16
N SER A 37 -4.78 0.84 -11.72
CA SER A 37 -4.65 2.08 -12.52
C SER A 37 -5.31 2.00 -13.90
N GLN A 38 -5.46 0.80 -14.44
CA GLN A 38 -6.11 0.54 -15.72
C GLN A 38 -7.62 0.30 -15.60
N TRP A 39 -8.19 0.23 -14.39
CA TRP A 39 -9.63 0.09 -14.22
C TRP A 39 -10.41 1.23 -14.90
N LYS A 40 -11.40 0.88 -15.72
CA LYS A 40 -12.27 1.80 -16.48
C LYS A 40 -13.76 1.55 -16.24
N GLY A 41 -14.11 0.75 -15.24
CA GLY A 41 -15.51 0.53 -14.90
C GLY A 41 -16.15 1.79 -14.32
N ASP A 42 -17.44 1.96 -14.57
CA ASP A 42 -18.22 3.08 -14.03
C ASP A 42 -18.54 2.89 -12.53
N ASP A 43 -18.41 1.65 -12.03
CA ASP A 43 -18.62 1.29 -10.63
C ASP A 43 -17.31 1.34 -9.81
N SER A 44 -17.49 1.47 -8.48
CA SER A 44 -16.39 1.37 -7.52
C SER A 44 -15.80 -0.04 -7.47
N LEU A 45 -14.47 -0.14 -7.54
CA LEU A 45 -13.74 -1.41 -7.41
C LEU A 45 -13.30 -1.63 -5.96
N VAL A 46 -13.68 -2.77 -5.36
CA VAL A 46 -13.25 -3.19 -4.02
C VAL A 46 -12.38 -4.44 -4.13
N ILE A 47 -11.18 -4.39 -3.56
CA ILE A 47 -10.20 -5.49 -3.59
C ILE A 47 -9.81 -5.87 -2.16
N ALA A 48 -9.77 -7.18 -1.89
CA ALA A 48 -9.26 -7.74 -0.64
C ALA A 48 -8.01 -8.59 -0.92
N LEU A 49 -6.90 -8.26 -0.25
CA LEU A 49 -5.69 -9.08 -0.27
C LEU A 49 -5.71 -10.05 0.92
N HIS A 50 -5.92 -11.34 0.66
CA HIS A 50 -6.05 -12.39 1.68
C HIS A 50 -4.80 -13.28 1.78
N GLY A 51 -4.67 -13.99 2.90
CA GLY A 51 -3.55 -14.91 3.17
C GLY A 51 -3.21 -14.99 4.65
N ASP A 52 -2.40 -15.97 5.04
CA ASP A 52 -2.05 -16.23 6.44
C ASP A 52 -1.22 -15.10 7.07
N TRP A 53 -1.16 -15.09 8.41
CA TRP A 53 -0.25 -14.20 9.13
C TRP A 53 1.20 -14.43 8.68
N GLY A 54 1.96 -13.36 8.47
CA GLY A 54 3.33 -13.45 7.96
C GLY A 54 3.46 -13.70 6.44
N ALA A 55 2.37 -13.92 5.70
CA ALA A 55 2.41 -14.16 4.25
C ALA A 55 2.91 -12.95 3.40
N GLY A 56 3.25 -11.82 4.02
CA GLY A 56 3.78 -10.65 3.32
C GLY A 56 2.73 -9.75 2.67
N LYS A 57 1.44 -9.86 3.06
CA LYS A 57 0.35 -9.01 2.53
C LYS A 57 0.65 -7.51 2.64
N SER A 58 1.16 -7.07 3.79
CA SER A 58 1.55 -5.68 4.02
C SER A 58 2.72 -5.27 3.12
N SER A 59 3.67 -6.17 2.85
CA SER A 59 4.76 -5.95 1.89
C SER A 59 4.24 -5.76 0.47
N ILE A 60 3.33 -6.63 0.02
CA ILE A 60 2.69 -6.55 -1.30
C ILE A 60 1.94 -5.23 -1.45
N LYS A 61 1.13 -4.84 -0.44
CA LYS A 61 0.42 -3.55 -0.43
C LYS A 61 1.40 -2.39 -0.64
N ASN A 62 2.47 -2.33 0.16
CA ASN A 62 3.43 -1.24 0.10
C ASN A 62 4.16 -1.18 -1.23
N MET A 63 4.58 -2.32 -1.77
CA MET A 63 5.23 -2.41 -3.07
C MET A 63 4.31 -1.98 -4.21
N ALA A 64 3.03 -2.38 -4.18
CA ALA A 64 2.03 -1.93 -5.14
C ALA A 64 1.84 -0.40 -5.08
N LEU A 65 1.77 0.18 -3.87
CA LEU A 65 1.70 1.64 -3.70
C LEU A 65 2.98 2.35 -4.16
N SER A 66 4.16 1.77 -3.92
CA SER A 66 5.45 2.29 -4.38
C SER A 66 5.51 2.31 -5.92
N HIS A 67 5.00 1.26 -6.58
CA HIS A 67 4.85 1.22 -8.03
C HIS A 67 3.86 2.26 -8.54
N SER A 68 2.66 2.34 -7.95
CA SER A 68 1.61 3.29 -8.35
C SER A 68 2.11 4.74 -8.36
N LYS A 69 2.88 5.14 -7.35
CA LYS A 69 3.45 6.49 -7.22
C LYS A 69 4.44 6.85 -8.32
N LYS A 70 5.05 5.85 -8.97
CA LYS A 70 6.01 6.04 -10.08
C LYS A 70 5.32 6.04 -11.46
N GLN A 71 4.03 5.72 -11.54
CA GLN A 71 3.29 5.70 -12.80
C GLN A 71 3.00 7.13 -13.29
N LYS A 72 2.98 7.32 -14.62
CA LYS A 72 2.67 8.61 -15.26
C LYS A 72 1.29 9.16 -14.84
N ASN A 73 0.32 8.26 -14.68
CA ASN A 73 -1.03 8.57 -14.21
C ASN A 73 -1.24 8.04 -12.79
N SER A 74 -0.33 8.41 -11.86
CA SER A 74 -0.42 7.97 -10.47
C SER A 74 -1.78 8.38 -9.87
N PRO A 75 -2.51 7.45 -9.23
CA PRO A 75 -3.76 7.79 -8.56
C PRO A 75 -3.50 8.62 -7.30
N THR A 76 -4.52 9.35 -6.85
CA THR A 76 -4.54 9.91 -5.49
C THR A 76 -4.67 8.77 -4.49
N ILE A 77 -3.65 8.60 -3.65
CA ILE A 77 -3.60 7.55 -2.63
C ILE A 77 -4.01 8.12 -1.28
N ILE A 78 -4.93 7.43 -0.60
CA ILE A 78 -5.33 7.69 0.78
C ILE A 78 -5.16 6.38 1.55
N GLU A 79 -4.26 6.37 2.53
CA GLU A 79 -4.05 5.20 3.39
C GLU A 79 -4.82 5.38 4.69
N PHE A 80 -5.43 4.29 5.16
CA PHE A 80 -6.19 4.25 6.39
C PHE A 80 -5.74 3.04 7.23
N SER A 81 -5.43 3.30 8.50
CA SER A 81 -5.12 2.26 9.48
C SER A 81 -6.30 2.12 10.44
N PRO A 82 -6.95 0.94 10.53
CA PRO A 82 -8.08 0.74 11.44
C PRO A 82 -7.76 1.07 12.90
N TRP A 83 -6.50 0.89 13.30
CA TRP A 83 -6.02 1.13 14.66
C TRP A 83 -5.81 2.60 14.98
N GLU A 84 -5.56 3.44 13.98
CA GLU A 84 -5.41 4.88 14.17
C GLU A 84 -6.78 5.56 14.31
N TRP A 85 -7.83 4.95 13.76
CA TRP A 85 -9.16 5.55 13.60
C TRP A 85 -10.27 4.71 14.27
N SER A 86 -9.98 4.11 15.42
CA SER A 86 -10.97 3.34 16.22
C SER A 86 -12.22 4.14 16.64
N ALA A 87 -12.29 5.44 16.35
CA ALA A 87 -13.53 6.20 16.31
C ALA A 87 -13.99 6.36 14.85
N GLN A 88 -15.05 5.64 14.46
CA GLN A 88 -15.65 5.64 13.11
C GLN A 88 -15.85 7.03 12.51
N ASP A 89 -16.10 8.05 13.34
CA ASP A 89 -16.33 9.44 12.91
C ASP A 89 -15.13 10.08 12.20
N LYS A 90 -13.90 9.62 12.48
CA LYS A 90 -12.69 10.22 11.91
C LYS A 90 -12.44 9.84 10.45
N ILE A 91 -12.93 8.68 10.01
CA ILE A 91 -12.68 8.18 8.64
C ILE A 91 -13.41 9.03 7.62
N VAL A 92 -14.70 9.29 7.90
CA VAL A 92 -15.56 10.10 7.04
C VAL A 92 -15.06 11.54 6.99
N GLN A 93 -14.66 12.11 8.15
CA GLN A 93 -14.07 13.44 8.21
C GLN A 93 -12.74 13.54 7.43
N ALA A 94 -11.81 12.62 7.65
CA ALA A 94 -10.52 12.62 6.94
C ALA A 94 -10.68 12.45 5.41
N PHE A 95 -11.71 11.73 4.97
CA PHE A 95 -12.07 11.64 3.56
C PHE A 95 -12.50 13.02 3.02
N PHE A 96 -13.48 13.68 3.66
CA PHE A 96 -14.00 14.96 3.17
C PHE A 96 -13.01 16.14 3.30
N ASP A 97 -12.22 16.20 4.37
CA ASP A 97 -11.21 17.26 4.57
C ASP A 97 -10.16 17.28 3.44
N LYS A 98 -9.85 16.11 2.88
CA LYS A 98 -8.89 15.99 1.78
C LYS A 98 -9.49 16.45 0.44
N TYR A 99 -10.80 16.33 0.24
CA TYR A 99 -11.49 16.80 -0.96
C TYR A 99 -11.85 18.29 -0.91
N GLN A 100 -12.00 18.91 0.27
CA GLN A 100 -12.21 20.36 0.38
C GLN A 100 -10.94 21.19 0.11
N ASN A 101 -9.76 20.57 0.14
CA ASN A 101 -8.46 21.22 -0.03
C ASN A 101 -7.74 20.83 -1.35
N LEU A 102 -8.47 20.22 -2.30
CA LEU A 102 -8.04 19.95 -3.68
C LEU A 102 -8.75 20.94 -4.63
#